data_AF-A0A929IIC5-F1
#
_entry.id   AF-A0A929IIC5-F1
#
_cell.length_a   1.000
_cell.length_b   1.000
_cell.length_c   1.000
_cell.angle_alpha   90.00
_cell.angle_beta   90.00
_cell.angle_gamma   90.00
#
_symmetry.space_group_name_H-M   'P 1'
#
loop_
_entity.id
_entity.type
_entity.pdbx_description
1 polymer ?
#
loop_
_entity_poly.entity_id
_entity_poly.type
_entity_poly.pdbx_seq_one_letter_code
_entity_poly.pdbx_strand_id
1 'polypeptide(L)'
;FLNDAFDREIDARERPGRAIPSGRVSAAAVFAWGFGMLGGGVALLLAAGYTVAGSAEWRPAAAGLALAGAIVLYNAWHKGNPISPLIMGLCRMLVYVTAGYAVARDLPAGLFLGAGVLLCYLIGLTYAAKQENLNRITNLWPLLFLAVPFVYAPAALGLDGTGMAIYAGLAAWVLYALSFLVVPSRINVPRAVVSLLAGICLLDALLISASGGQTLAWLAVAGFPLTLFLQRWVSGT
;
A
#
# COMPACT_ATOMS: atom_id res chain seq x y z
N PHE A 1 0.53 -5.92 -13.38
CA PHE A 1 0.11 -6.71 -14.55
C PHE A 1 -0.43 -8.09 -14.21
N LEU A 2 0.00 -8.77 -13.12
CA LEU A 2 -0.56 -10.09 -12.77
C LEU A 2 -2.09 -10.05 -12.60
N ASN A 3 -2.63 -8.97 -12.01
CA ASN A 3 -4.07 -8.75 -11.89
C ASN A 3 -4.80 -8.79 -13.25
N ASP A 4 -4.21 -8.21 -14.31
CA ASP A 4 -4.82 -8.20 -15.65
C ASP A 4 -5.00 -9.63 -16.21
N ALA A 5 -4.09 -10.56 -15.86
CA ALA A 5 -4.21 -11.96 -16.29
C ALA A 5 -5.32 -12.72 -15.56
N PHE A 6 -5.54 -12.43 -14.28
CA PHE A 6 -6.68 -12.94 -13.51
C PHE A 6 -8.00 -12.34 -13.99
N ASP A 7 -7.98 -11.04 -14.34
CA ASP A 7 -9.16 -10.29 -14.74
C ASP A 7 -9.52 -10.38 -16.22
N ARG A 8 -8.74 -11.12 -17.03
CA ARG A 8 -8.81 -11.14 -18.49
C ARG A 8 -10.22 -11.34 -19.08
N GLU A 9 -11.06 -12.18 -18.47
CA GLU A 9 -12.41 -12.47 -18.98
C GLU A 9 -13.38 -11.33 -18.71
N ILE A 10 -13.22 -10.67 -17.57
CA ILE A 10 -14.02 -9.50 -17.18
C ILE A 10 -13.56 -8.30 -17.99
N ASP A 11 -12.24 -8.11 -18.10
CA ASP A 11 -11.63 -7.07 -18.93
C ASP A 11 -12.02 -7.22 -20.40
N ALA A 12 -12.18 -8.44 -20.91
CA ALA A 12 -12.67 -8.65 -22.28
C ALA A 12 -14.10 -8.15 -22.50
N ARG A 13 -14.95 -8.16 -21.46
CA ARG A 13 -16.33 -7.68 -21.52
C ARG A 13 -16.45 -6.19 -21.26
N GLU A 14 -15.75 -5.70 -20.24
CA GLU A 14 -15.91 -4.32 -19.74
C GLU A 14 -14.90 -3.34 -20.34
N ARG A 15 -13.71 -3.81 -20.73
CA ARG A 15 -12.56 -2.99 -21.14
C ARG A 15 -11.75 -3.65 -22.27
N PRO A 16 -12.35 -3.91 -23.45
CA PRO A 16 -11.72 -4.69 -24.51
C PRO A 16 -10.41 -4.06 -25.05
N GLY A 17 -10.18 -2.77 -24.81
CA GLY A 17 -8.93 -2.08 -25.16
C GLY A 17 -7.71 -2.43 -24.29
N ARG A 18 -7.85 -3.21 -23.21
CA ARG A 18 -6.74 -3.65 -22.36
C ARG A 18 -5.79 -4.61 -23.09
N ALA A 19 -4.55 -4.70 -22.64
CA ALA A 19 -3.47 -5.37 -23.38
C ALA A 19 -3.73 -6.85 -23.68
N ILE A 20 -4.34 -7.59 -22.74
CA ILE A 20 -4.66 -9.02 -22.94
C ILE A 20 -5.87 -9.20 -23.88
N PRO A 21 -7.05 -8.59 -23.63
CA PRO A 21 -8.18 -8.74 -24.57
C PRO A 21 -7.91 -8.21 -25.98
N SER A 22 -7.11 -7.16 -26.12
CA SER A 22 -6.71 -6.61 -27.43
C SER A 22 -5.60 -7.40 -28.13
N GLY A 23 -5.08 -8.47 -27.52
CA GLY A 23 -4.06 -9.33 -28.11
C GLY A 23 -2.64 -8.74 -28.15
N ARG A 24 -2.39 -7.58 -27.51
CA ARG A 24 -1.04 -6.99 -27.43
C ARG A 24 -0.06 -7.84 -26.62
N VAL A 25 -0.57 -8.64 -25.68
CA VAL A 25 0.21 -9.61 -24.90
C VAL A 25 -0.65 -10.82 -24.54
N SER A 26 -0.07 -12.02 -24.51
CA SER A 26 -0.79 -13.23 -24.12
C SER A 26 -0.94 -13.32 -22.59
N ALA A 27 -2.07 -13.85 -22.11
CA ALA A 27 -2.26 -14.08 -20.68
C ALA A 27 -1.19 -15.01 -20.08
N ALA A 28 -0.76 -16.02 -20.85
CA ALA A 28 0.30 -16.94 -20.45
C ALA A 28 1.64 -16.21 -20.20
N ALA A 29 2.01 -15.26 -21.07
CA ALA A 29 3.22 -14.46 -20.85
C ALA A 29 3.11 -13.61 -19.58
N VAL A 30 1.94 -12.99 -19.34
CA VAL A 30 1.68 -12.18 -18.15
C VAL A 30 1.74 -13.03 -16.87
N PHE A 31 1.20 -14.26 -16.89
CA PHE A 31 1.35 -15.21 -15.78
C PHE A 31 2.81 -15.61 -15.56
N ALA A 32 3.53 -15.99 -16.62
CA ALA A 32 4.92 -16.43 -16.53
C ALA A 32 5.81 -15.34 -15.93
N TRP A 33 5.72 -14.10 -16.44
CA TRP A 33 6.45 -12.97 -15.88
C TRP A 33 6.00 -12.63 -14.46
N GLY A 34 4.71 -12.71 -14.17
CA GLY A 34 4.16 -12.33 -12.86
C GLY A 34 4.61 -13.30 -11.76
N PHE A 35 4.45 -14.60 -11.98
CA PHE A 35 4.95 -15.63 -11.06
C PHE A 35 6.48 -15.70 -11.04
N GLY A 36 7.14 -15.46 -12.18
CA GLY A 36 8.59 -15.36 -12.26
C GLY A 36 9.16 -14.24 -11.39
N MET A 37 8.54 -13.04 -11.42
CA MET A 37 8.93 -11.93 -10.55
C MET A 37 8.65 -12.20 -9.08
N LEU A 38 7.52 -12.84 -8.73
CA LEU A 38 7.23 -13.24 -7.36
C LEU A 38 8.25 -14.26 -6.84
N GLY A 39 8.53 -15.30 -7.62
CA GLY A 39 9.53 -16.32 -7.29
C GLY A 39 10.94 -15.73 -7.20
N GLY A 40 11.32 -14.86 -8.14
CA GLY A 40 12.58 -14.13 -8.11
C GLY A 40 12.72 -13.25 -6.86
N GLY A 41 11.67 -12.55 -6.46
CA GLY A 41 11.64 -11.77 -5.23
C GLY A 41 11.86 -12.64 -3.98
N VAL A 42 11.18 -13.79 -3.88
CA VAL A 42 11.37 -14.74 -2.77
C VAL A 42 12.79 -15.31 -2.76
N ALA A 43 13.37 -15.63 -3.93
CA ALA A 43 14.74 -16.11 -4.04
C ALA A 43 15.76 -15.04 -3.60
N LEU A 44 15.55 -13.78 -3.99
CA LEU A 44 16.37 -12.65 -3.52
C LEU A 44 16.24 -12.44 -2.01
N LEU A 45 15.06 -12.60 -1.44
CA LEU A 45 14.86 -12.51 0.01
C LEU A 45 15.54 -13.66 0.76
N LEU A 46 15.55 -14.86 0.19
CA LEU A 46 16.29 -15.99 0.74
C LEU A 46 17.79 -15.71 0.72
N ALA A 47 18.32 -15.24 -0.41
CA ALA A 47 19.72 -14.84 -0.51
C ALA A 47 20.07 -13.72 0.47
N ALA A 48 19.24 -12.67 0.55
CA ALA A 48 19.42 -11.56 1.48
C ALA A 48 19.45 -12.04 2.94
N GLY A 49 18.57 -12.95 3.31
CA GLY A 49 18.50 -13.53 4.66
C GLY A 49 19.76 -14.27 5.12
N TYR A 50 20.62 -14.73 4.20
CA TYR A 50 21.92 -15.33 4.54
C TYR A 50 23.12 -14.43 4.27
N THR A 51 22.96 -13.36 3.50
CA THR A 51 24.07 -12.49 3.05
C THR A 51 24.10 -11.12 3.74
N VAL A 52 22.95 -10.60 4.14
CA VAL A 52 22.84 -9.32 4.82
C VAL A 52 23.11 -9.52 6.31
N ALA A 53 24.12 -8.84 6.83
CA ALA A 53 24.44 -8.87 8.25
C ALA A 53 23.24 -8.42 9.10
N GLY A 54 22.89 -9.19 10.12
CA GLY A 54 21.76 -8.91 11.02
C GLY A 54 20.39 -9.39 10.52
N SER A 55 20.30 -9.91 9.29
CA SER A 55 19.06 -10.47 8.75
C SER A 55 18.65 -11.80 9.41
N ALA A 56 17.42 -12.24 9.12
CA ALA A 56 16.75 -13.31 9.82
C ALA A 56 16.78 -14.68 9.12
N GLU A 57 17.87 -15.04 8.44
CA GLU A 57 18.06 -16.33 7.77
C GLU A 57 16.92 -16.64 6.79
N TRP A 58 16.14 -17.70 7.00
CA TRP A 58 15.03 -18.09 6.12
C TRP A 58 13.75 -17.23 6.29
N ARG A 59 13.63 -16.47 7.38
CA ARG A 59 12.41 -15.72 7.74
C ARG A 59 11.99 -14.64 6.72
N PRO A 60 12.89 -13.87 6.07
CA PRO A 60 12.50 -12.92 5.02
C PRO A 60 11.87 -13.63 3.82
N ALA A 61 12.41 -14.79 3.44
CA ALA A 61 11.85 -15.60 2.35
C ALA A 61 10.48 -16.17 2.71
N ALA A 62 10.29 -16.64 3.95
CA ALA A 62 8.99 -17.10 4.43
C ALA A 62 7.94 -15.98 4.46
N ALA A 63 8.30 -14.79 4.95
CA ALA A 63 7.44 -13.61 4.91
C ALA A 63 7.13 -13.17 3.47
N GLY A 64 8.13 -13.22 2.58
CA GLY A 64 7.98 -12.95 1.16
C GLY A 64 7.07 -13.98 0.46
N LEU A 65 7.15 -15.25 0.84
CA LEU A 65 6.27 -16.30 0.33
C LEU A 65 4.82 -16.10 0.80
N ALA A 66 4.63 -15.72 2.08
CA ALA A 66 3.32 -15.35 2.59
C ALA A 66 2.76 -14.12 1.86
N LEU A 67 3.60 -13.11 1.58
CA LEU A 67 3.22 -11.94 0.78
C LEU A 67 2.83 -12.33 -0.65
N ALA A 68 3.62 -13.17 -1.32
CA ALA A 68 3.30 -13.67 -2.65
C ALA A 68 1.98 -14.43 -2.67
N GLY A 69 1.75 -15.28 -1.66
CA GLY A 69 0.47 -15.98 -1.47
C GLY A 69 -0.71 -15.02 -1.28
N ALA A 70 -0.55 -13.97 -0.46
CA ALA A 70 -1.58 -12.95 -0.25
C ALA A 70 -1.88 -12.16 -1.54
N ILE A 71 -0.85 -11.83 -2.33
CA ILE A 71 -1.01 -11.16 -3.63
C ILE A 71 -1.78 -12.05 -4.60
N VAL A 72 -1.45 -13.33 -4.69
CA VAL A 72 -2.13 -14.29 -5.56
C VAL A 72 -3.58 -14.49 -5.12
N LEU A 73 -3.81 -14.67 -3.81
CA LEU A 73 -5.15 -14.78 -3.23
C LEU A 73 -6.00 -13.55 -3.53
N TYR A 74 -5.44 -12.35 -3.38
CA TYR A 74 -6.11 -11.11 -3.75
C TYR A 74 -6.49 -11.13 -5.24
N ASN A 75 -5.54 -11.34 -6.15
CA ASN A 75 -5.83 -11.30 -7.58
C ASN A 75 -6.89 -12.34 -7.99
N ALA A 76 -6.86 -13.53 -7.39
CA ALA A 76 -7.81 -14.60 -7.69
C ALA A 76 -9.23 -14.35 -7.14
N TRP A 77 -9.39 -13.64 -6.01
CA TRP A 77 -10.66 -13.58 -5.28
C TRP A 77 -11.13 -12.17 -4.89
N HIS A 78 -10.50 -11.10 -5.38
CA HIS A 78 -10.84 -9.75 -4.93
C HIS A 78 -12.22 -9.25 -5.43
N LYS A 79 -12.68 -9.69 -6.61
CA LYS A 79 -13.91 -9.19 -7.22
C LYS A 79 -15.15 -9.75 -6.52
N GLY A 80 -16.05 -8.86 -6.10
CA GLY A 80 -17.27 -9.22 -5.38
C GLY A 80 -17.06 -9.61 -3.92
N ASN A 81 -15.82 -9.65 -3.43
CA ASN A 81 -15.51 -10.04 -2.06
C ASN A 81 -15.44 -8.80 -1.13
N PRO A 82 -16.25 -8.74 -0.06
CA PRO A 82 -16.20 -7.63 0.88
C PRO A 82 -14.87 -7.56 1.65
N ILE A 83 -14.14 -8.67 1.76
CA ILE A 83 -12.89 -8.84 2.53
C ILE A 83 -11.65 -8.40 1.72
N SER A 84 -11.76 -8.18 0.40
CA SER A 84 -10.63 -7.77 -0.45
C SER A 84 -9.79 -6.59 0.08
N PRO A 85 -10.37 -5.53 0.68
CA PRO A 85 -9.60 -4.46 1.31
C PRO A 85 -8.66 -4.97 2.42
N LEU A 86 -9.12 -5.93 3.21
CA LEU A 86 -8.34 -6.54 4.28
C LEU A 86 -7.18 -7.36 3.70
N ILE A 87 -7.41 -8.10 2.61
CA ILE A 87 -6.35 -8.87 1.94
C ILE A 87 -5.31 -7.92 1.32
N MET A 88 -5.74 -6.82 0.70
CA MET A 88 -4.82 -5.79 0.20
C MET A 88 -4.02 -5.12 1.33
N GLY A 89 -4.68 -4.84 2.47
CA GLY A 89 -4.03 -4.35 3.68
C GLY A 89 -3.03 -5.35 4.25
N LEU A 90 -3.35 -6.64 4.26
CA LEU A 90 -2.47 -7.71 4.68
C LEU A 90 -1.21 -7.76 3.80
N CYS A 91 -1.33 -7.60 2.49
CA CYS A 91 -0.15 -7.50 1.61
C CYS A 91 0.77 -6.35 2.07
N ARG A 92 0.22 -5.19 2.46
CA ARG A 92 1.02 -4.05 2.93
C ARG A 92 1.68 -4.31 4.29
N MET A 93 0.99 -4.98 5.20
CA MET A 93 1.58 -5.41 6.48
C MET A 93 2.71 -6.42 6.27
N LEU A 94 2.53 -7.38 5.36
CA LEU A 94 3.54 -8.38 5.03
C LEU A 94 4.77 -7.75 4.37
N VAL A 95 4.64 -6.62 3.66
CA VAL A 95 5.80 -5.84 3.19
C VAL A 95 6.65 -5.35 4.36
N TYR A 96 6.05 -4.82 5.43
CA TYR A 96 6.79 -4.37 6.62
C TYR A 96 7.51 -5.53 7.30
N VAL A 97 6.82 -6.67 7.47
CA VAL A 97 7.41 -7.88 8.08
C VAL A 97 8.56 -8.42 7.23
N THR A 98 8.39 -8.46 5.92
CA THR A 98 9.42 -8.92 4.98
C THR A 98 10.64 -8.01 5.00
N ALA A 99 10.42 -6.68 4.92
CA ALA A 99 11.50 -5.70 4.96
C ALA A 99 12.22 -5.71 6.31
N GLY A 100 11.49 -5.83 7.42
CA GLY A 100 12.05 -5.95 8.75
C GLY A 100 12.96 -7.18 8.88
N TYR A 101 12.47 -8.36 8.50
CA TYR A 101 13.28 -9.58 8.59
C TYR A 101 14.51 -9.54 7.66
N ALA A 102 14.43 -8.84 6.53
CA ALA A 102 15.54 -8.70 5.60
C ALA A 102 16.74 -7.97 6.22
N VAL A 103 16.56 -7.22 7.31
CA VAL A 103 17.64 -6.44 7.95
C VAL A 103 17.78 -6.67 9.46
N ALA A 104 16.84 -7.36 10.10
CA ALA A 104 16.83 -7.62 11.53
C ALA A 104 16.35 -9.04 11.85
N ARG A 105 17.03 -9.72 12.79
CA ARG A 105 16.68 -11.08 13.23
C ARG A 105 15.34 -11.12 13.95
N ASP A 106 15.11 -10.15 14.82
CA ASP A 106 13.92 -10.00 15.65
C ASP A 106 13.23 -8.68 15.35
N LEU A 107 11.91 -8.72 15.25
CA LEU A 107 11.11 -7.55 14.89
C LEU A 107 10.59 -6.86 16.16
N PRO A 108 10.77 -5.55 16.30
CA PRO A 108 10.24 -4.81 17.43
C PRO A 108 8.70 -4.74 17.35
N ALA A 109 8.04 -4.70 18.51
CA ALA A 109 6.58 -4.52 18.59
C ALA A 109 6.09 -3.29 17.81
N GLY A 110 6.91 -2.22 17.79
CA GLY A 110 6.63 -1.00 17.03
C GLY A 110 6.44 -1.22 15.52
N LEU A 111 7.09 -2.23 14.93
CA LEU A 111 6.89 -2.57 13.51
C LEU A 111 5.49 -3.11 13.27
N PHE A 112 5.00 -4.01 14.13
CA PHE A 112 3.65 -4.57 14.02
C PHE A 112 2.58 -3.52 14.31
N LEU A 113 2.81 -2.63 15.27
CA LEU A 113 1.93 -1.50 15.55
C LEU A 113 1.88 -0.53 14.36
N GLY A 114 3.02 -0.19 13.77
CA GLY A 114 3.10 0.62 12.55
C GLY A 114 2.36 -0.01 11.37
N ALA A 115 2.50 -1.33 11.18
CA ALA A 115 1.76 -2.08 10.17
C ALA A 115 0.24 -2.05 10.43
N GLY A 116 -0.20 -2.12 11.69
CA GLY A 116 -1.60 -1.98 12.08
C GLY A 116 -2.16 -0.57 11.85
N VAL A 117 -1.34 0.46 12.09
CA VAL A 117 -1.71 1.86 11.79
C VAL A 117 -1.87 2.06 10.28
N LEU A 118 -0.96 1.52 9.47
CA LEU A 118 -1.09 1.52 8.01
C LEU A 118 -2.33 0.74 7.55
N LEU A 119 -2.65 -0.39 8.17
CA LEU A 119 -3.88 -1.14 7.87
C LEU A 119 -5.12 -0.29 8.14
N CYS A 120 -5.18 0.43 9.27
CA CYS A 120 -6.29 1.34 9.56
C CYS A 120 -6.41 2.42 8.47
N TYR A 121 -5.29 3.06 8.11
CA TYR A 121 -5.26 4.03 7.03
C TYR A 121 -5.81 3.45 5.71
N LEU A 122 -5.43 2.22 5.37
CA LEU A 122 -5.89 1.53 4.16
C LEU A 122 -7.37 1.16 4.21
N ILE A 123 -7.93 0.82 5.38
CA ILE A 123 -9.37 0.57 5.52
C ILE A 123 -10.15 1.84 5.14
N GLY A 124 -9.75 3.00 5.67
CA GLY A 124 -10.38 4.27 5.34
C GLY A 124 -10.21 4.66 3.87
N LEU A 125 -9.02 4.47 3.31
CA LEU A 125 -8.72 4.71 1.90
C LEU A 125 -9.56 3.81 0.99
N THR A 126 -9.58 2.50 1.25
CA THR A 126 -10.30 1.54 0.40
C THR A 126 -11.80 1.76 0.46
N TYR A 127 -12.31 2.18 1.61
CA TYR A 127 -13.69 2.61 1.73
C TYR A 127 -13.98 3.84 0.86
N ALA A 128 -13.11 4.86 0.87
CA ALA A 128 -13.23 6.00 -0.02
C ALA A 128 -13.22 5.56 -1.50
N ALA A 129 -12.35 4.63 -1.88
CA ALA A 129 -12.29 4.09 -3.23
C ALA A 129 -13.56 3.35 -3.65
N LYS A 130 -14.20 2.60 -2.75
CA LYS A 130 -15.47 1.92 -3.05
C LYS A 130 -16.64 2.88 -3.31
N GLN A 131 -16.57 4.12 -2.80
CA GLN A 131 -17.59 5.12 -3.07
C GLN A 131 -17.46 5.76 -4.47
N GLU A 132 -16.39 5.48 -5.22
CA GLU A 132 -16.20 6.02 -6.57
C GLU A 132 -17.35 5.64 -7.52
N ASN A 133 -17.92 4.44 -7.36
CA ASN A 133 -19.04 3.95 -8.18
C ASN A 133 -20.42 4.30 -7.61
N LEU A 134 -20.48 4.88 -6.40
CA LEU A 134 -21.73 5.21 -5.72
C LEU A 134 -21.88 6.73 -5.71
N ASN A 135 -22.82 7.27 -6.49
CA ASN A 135 -23.16 8.70 -6.52
C ASN A 135 -23.69 9.28 -5.18
N ARG A 136 -23.55 8.55 -4.07
CA ARG A 136 -23.91 8.98 -2.71
C ARG A 136 -22.93 8.43 -1.69
N ILE A 137 -22.38 9.32 -0.88
CA ILE A 137 -21.65 9.00 0.35
C ILE A 137 -22.69 8.64 1.41
N THR A 138 -22.92 7.35 1.63
CA THR A 138 -23.98 6.90 2.55
C THR A 138 -23.50 6.78 3.99
N ASN A 139 -22.22 6.43 4.21
CA ASN A 139 -21.62 6.30 5.54
C ASN A 139 -20.22 6.92 5.55
N LEU A 140 -19.87 7.74 6.55
CA LEU A 140 -18.55 8.36 6.67
C LEU A 140 -17.69 7.72 7.76
N TRP A 141 -18.27 6.86 8.61
CA TRP A 141 -17.57 6.30 9.78
C TRP A 141 -16.26 5.56 9.46
N PRO A 142 -16.08 4.85 8.32
CA PRO A 142 -14.81 4.17 8.03
C PRO A 142 -13.67 5.16 7.75
N LEU A 143 -13.97 6.42 7.42
CA LEU A 143 -12.94 7.46 7.29
C LEU A 143 -12.32 7.82 8.64
N LEU A 144 -12.96 7.48 9.78
CA LEU A 144 -12.35 7.63 11.10
C LEU A 144 -11.07 6.81 11.25
N PHE A 145 -10.92 5.71 10.51
CA PHE A 145 -9.67 4.95 10.52
C PHE A 145 -8.49 5.74 9.91
N LEU A 146 -8.74 6.74 9.05
CA LEU A 146 -7.70 7.67 8.58
C LEU A 146 -7.17 8.58 9.70
N ALA A 147 -7.91 8.71 10.81
CA ALA A 147 -7.48 9.49 11.96
C ALA A 147 -6.46 8.73 12.85
N VAL A 148 -6.38 7.39 12.73
CA VAL A 148 -5.55 6.53 13.60
C VAL A 148 -4.07 6.93 13.61
N PRO A 149 -3.40 7.21 12.48
CA PRO A 149 -2.02 7.68 12.50
C PRO A 149 -1.81 8.96 13.32
N PHE A 150 -2.81 9.84 13.36
CA PHE A 150 -2.75 11.12 14.06
C PHE A 150 -2.98 11.01 15.57
N VAL A 151 -3.65 9.94 16.01
CA VAL A 151 -3.76 9.60 17.43
C VAL A 151 -2.53 8.82 17.88
N TYR A 152 -2.12 7.83 17.08
CA TYR A 152 -1.00 6.95 17.41
C TYR A 152 0.33 7.69 17.48
N ALA A 153 0.65 8.52 16.49
CA ALA A 153 1.95 9.17 16.41
C ALA A 153 2.31 10.01 17.65
N PRO A 154 1.49 10.97 18.12
CA PRO A 154 1.82 11.74 19.32
C PRO A 154 1.75 10.92 20.61
N ALA A 155 0.94 9.85 20.66
CA ALA A 155 0.75 9.03 21.86
C ALA A 155 1.86 7.99 22.05
N ALA A 156 2.42 7.46 20.96
CA ALA A 156 3.33 6.32 21.00
C ALA A 156 4.71 6.61 20.40
N LEU A 157 4.89 7.70 19.65
CA LEU A 157 6.15 8.05 19.00
C LEU A 157 6.78 9.28 19.67
N GLY A 158 8.08 9.21 19.96
CA GLY A 158 8.87 10.37 20.33
C GLY A 158 9.16 11.22 19.09
N LEU A 159 8.28 12.15 18.75
CA LEU A 159 8.45 13.00 17.57
C LEU A 159 9.51 14.09 17.84
N ASP A 160 10.62 14.00 17.12
CA ASP A 160 11.60 15.08 16.99
C ASP A 160 11.11 16.15 15.99
N GLY A 161 11.91 17.20 15.76
CA GLY A 161 11.52 18.27 14.83
C GLY A 161 11.20 17.79 13.41
N THR A 162 11.93 16.77 12.93
CA THR A 162 11.66 16.12 11.63
C THR A 162 10.35 15.35 11.66
N GLY A 163 10.13 14.53 12.69
CA GLY A 163 8.88 13.79 12.88
C GLY A 163 7.66 14.71 12.97
N MET A 164 7.78 15.85 13.66
CA MET A 164 6.72 16.86 13.72
C MET A 164 6.42 17.49 12.36
N ALA A 165 7.45 17.80 11.56
CA ALA A 165 7.28 18.35 10.22
C ALA A 165 6.57 17.36 9.28
N ILE A 166 6.99 16.08 9.30
CA ILE A 166 6.36 15.02 8.51
C ILE A 166 4.92 14.77 8.98
N TYR A 167 4.68 14.75 10.30
CA TYR A 167 3.36 14.62 10.89
C TYR A 167 2.41 15.73 10.42
N ALA A 168 2.85 16.99 10.50
CA ALA A 168 2.08 18.14 10.05
C ALA A 168 1.81 18.10 8.53
N GLY A 169 2.80 17.70 7.74
CA GLY A 169 2.65 17.51 6.30
C GLY A 169 1.63 16.42 5.95
N LEU A 170 1.71 15.26 6.61
CA LEU A 170 0.75 14.18 6.47
C LEU A 170 -0.66 14.64 6.87
N ALA A 171 -0.80 15.37 7.99
CA ALA A 171 -2.09 15.87 8.46
C ALA A 171 -2.72 16.83 7.46
N ALA A 172 -1.96 17.83 7.00
CA ALA A 172 -2.41 18.77 5.98
C ALA A 172 -2.80 18.05 4.68
N TRP A 173 -2.03 17.05 4.27
CA TRP A 173 -2.30 16.29 3.05
C TRP A 173 -3.56 15.42 3.16
N VAL A 174 -3.76 14.73 4.28
CA VAL A 174 -4.97 13.91 4.50
C VAL A 174 -6.20 14.81 4.55
N LEU A 175 -6.14 15.96 5.23
CA LEU A 175 -7.24 16.94 5.24
C LEU A 175 -7.55 17.47 3.83
N TYR A 176 -6.51 17.77 3.04
CA TYR A 176 -6.66 18.14 1.64
C TYR A 176 -7.33 17.02 0.82
N ALA A 177 -6.91 15.77 0.99
CA ALA A 177 -7.52 14.63 0.30
C ALA A 177 -8.98 14.41 0.70
N LEU A 178 -9.28 14.51 2.00
CA LEU A 178 -10.64 14.41 2.54
C LEU A 178 -11.54 15.53 2.03
N SER A 179 -11.01 16.72 1.74
CA SER A 179 -11.80 17.81 1.17
C SER A 179 -12.50 17.43 -0.15
N PHE A 180 -11.92 16.51 -0.94
CA PHE A 180 -12.53 15.99 -2.16
C PHE A 180 -13.62 14.93 -1.90
N LEU A 181 -13.85 14.53 -0.65
CA LEU A 181 -14.93 13.61 -0.27
C LEU A 181 -16.05 14.37 0.46
N VAL A 182 -15.72 15.26 1.39
CA VAL A 182 -16.71 15.91 2.26
C VAL A 182 -17.16 17.30 1.82
N VAL A 183 -16.39 18.03 1.01
CA VAL A 183 -16.76 19.40 0.60
C VAL A 183 -17.54 19.34 -0.72
N PRO A 184 -18.84 19.72 -0.75
CA PRO A 184 -19.69 19.56 -1.94
C PRO A 184 -19.14 20.20 -3.22
N SER A 185 -18.50 21.36 -3.11
CA SER A 185 -17.92 22.09 -4.25
C SER A 185 -16.65 21.46 -4.83
N ARG A 186 -16.05 20.47 -4.13
CA ARG A 186 -14.80 19.82 -4.52
C ARG A 186 -14.92 18.32 -4.71
N ILE A 187 -16.11 17.73 -4.67
CA ILE A 187 -16.26 16.27 -4.70
C ILE A 187 -15.55 15.67 -5.93
N ASN A 188 -14.53 14.85 -5.66
CA ASN A 188 -13.75 14.13 -6.67
C ASN A 188 -13.10 12.91 -6.01
N VAL A 189 -13.84 11.80 -5.96
CA VAL A 189 -13.41 10.56 -5.30
C VAL A 189 -12.10 10.01 -5.90
N PRO A 190 -11.92 9.90 -7.24
CA PRO A 190 -10.66 9.41 -7.79
C PRO A 190 -9.45 10.23 -7.33
N ARG A 191 -9.57 11.56 -7.30
CA ARG A 191 -8.50 12.46 -6.82
C ARG A 191 -8.22 12.26 -5.33
N ALA A 192 -9.26 12.04 -4.51
CA ALA A 192 -9.09 11.71 -3.10
C ALA A 192 -8.31 10.41 -2.92
N VAL A 193 -8.69 9.35 -3.63
CA VAL A 193 -8.04 8.02 -3.56
C VAL A 193 -6.58 8.10 -3.97
N VAL A 194 -6.29 8.73 -5.11
CA VAL A 194 -4.93 8.95 -5.62
C VAL A 194 -4.08 9.71 -4.60
N SER A 195 -4.66 10.75 -3.98
CA SER A 195 -3.98 11.58 -2.97
C SER A 195 -3.73 10.80 -1.67
N LEU A 196 -4.70 10.01 -1.18
CA LEU A 196 -4.53 9.15 -0.02
C LEU A 196 -3.50 8.04 -0.28
N LEU A 197 -3.47 7.46 -1.48
CA LEU A 197 -2.46 6.47 -1.87
C LEU A 197 -1.05 7.05 -1.81
N ALA A 198 -0.85 8.27 -2.32
CA ALA A 198 0.43 8.96 -2.19
C ALA A 198 0.78 9.25 -0.72
N GLY A 199 -0.22 9.59 0.11
CA GLY A 199 -0.07 9.84 1.54
C GLY A 199 0.54 8.68 2.33
N ILE A 200 0.47 7.44 1.82
CA ILE A 200 1.15 6.28 2.43
C ILE A 200 2.65 6.52 2.57
N CYS A 201 3.30 7.16 1.59
CA CYS A 201 4.73 7.48 1.66
C CYS A 201 5.08 8.40 2.85
N LEU A 202 4.19 9.35 3.17
CA LEU A 202 4.38 10.25 4.32
C LEU A 202 4.12 9.53 5.65
N LEU A 203 3.19 8.57 5.67
CA LEU A 203 2.97 7.70 6.83
C LEU A 203 4.18 6.78 7.08
N ASP A 204 4.70 6.14 6.03
CA ASP A 204 5.93 5.34 6.10
C ASP A 204 7.09 6.19 6.63
N ALA A 205 7.26 7.42 6.08
CA ALA A 205 8.28 8.35 6.54
C ALA A 205 8.15 8.73 8.02
N LEU A 206 6.92 8.95 8.50
CA LEU A 206 6.65 9.28 9.90
C LEU A 206 7.06 8.13 10.83
N LEU A 207 6.69 6.90 10.50
CA LEU A 207 7.05 5.71 11.28
C LEU A 207 8.56 5.46 11.26
N ILE A 208 9.21 5.63 10.11
CA ILE A 208 10.66 5.48 9.97
C ILE A 208 11.40 6.56 10.77
N SER A 209 10.97 7.83 10.69
CA SER A 209 11.57 8.93 11.44
C SER A 209 11.52 8.67 12.95
N ALA A 210 10.39 8.18 13.45
CA ALA A 210 10.22 7.84 14.86
C ALA A 210 11.10 6.66 15.32
N SER A 211 11.57 5.83 14.41
CA SER A 211 12.55 4.77 14.69
C SER A 211 14.02 5.22 14.63
N GLY A 212 14.26 6.52 14.39
CA GLY A 212 15.60 7.12 14.29
C GLY A 212 16.20 7.11 12.88
N GLY A 213 15.49 6.59 11.88
CA GLY A 213 15.97 6.45 10.49
C GLY A 213 15.82 7.71 9.63
N GLN A 214 16.37 8.85 10.05
CA GLN A 214 16.11 10.15 9.38
C GLN A 214 16.39 10.16 7.86
N THR A 215 17.49 9.55 7.41
CA THR A 215 17.81 9.47 5.97
C THR A 215 16.76 8.67 5.20
N LEU A 216 16.33 7.53 5.74
CA LEU A 216 15.30 6.68 5.14
C LEU A 216 13.93 7.37 5.17
N ALA A 217 13.64 8.16 6.21
CA ALA A 217 12.42 8.95 6.30
C ALA A 217 12.34 9.97 5.15
N TRP A 218 13.42 10.70 4.86
CA TRP A 218 13.44 11.63 3.73
C TRP A 218 13.36 10.94 2.37
N LEU A 219 13.94 9.74 2.23
CA LEU A 219 13.74 8.92 1.03
C LEU A 219 12.27 8.51 0.87
N ALA A 220 11.60 8.13 1.95
CA ALA A 220 10.16 7.86 1.93
C ALA A 220 9.34 9.11 1.59
N VAL A 221 9.69 10.29 2.13
CA VAL A 221 9.09 11.57 1.72
C VAL A 221 9.31 11.85 0.24
N ALA A 222 10.48 11.57 -0.33
CA ALA A 222 10.73 11.73 -1.76
C ALA A 222 9.86 10.77 -2.63
N GLY A 223 9.45 9.63 -2.07
CA GLY A 223 8.47 8.73 -2.68
C GLY A 223 7.09 9.36 -2.88
N PHE A 224 6.71 10.35 -2.07
CA PHE A 224 5.43 11.05 -2.17
C PHE A 224 5.25 11.82 -3.49
N PRO A 225 6.08 12.81 -3.85
CA PRO A 225 5.95 13.51 -5.12
C PRO A 225 6.20 12.59 -6.31
N LEU A 226 7.08 11.59 -6.17
CA LEU A 226 7.32 10.59 -7.21
C LEU A 226 6.05 9.77 -7.49
N THR A 227 5.32 9.36 -6.45
CA THR A 227 4.05 8.64 -6.59
C THR A 227 3.02 9.49 -7.33
N LEU A 228 2.86 10.76 -6.94
CA LEU A 228 1.95 11.69 -7.62
C LEU A 228 2.33 11.94 -9.09
N PHE A 229 3.63 11.98 -9.39
CA PHE A 229 4.11 12.13 -10.76
C PHE A 229 3.85 10.88 -11.60
N LEU A 230 4.22 9.70 -11.11
CA LEU A 230 4.07 8.44 -11.84
C LEU A 230 2.60 8.04 -12.03
N GLN A 231 1.72 8.42 -11.11
CA GLN A 231 0.27 8.21 -11.24
C GLN A 231 -0.34 8.92 -12.45
N ARG A 232 0.35 9.89 -13.06
CA ARG A 232 -0.08 10.53 -14.32
C ARG A 232 0.06 9.62 -15.53
N TRP A 233 0.94 8.62 -15.47
CA TRP A 233 1.24 7.70 -16.58
C TRP A 233 0.74 6.29 -16.30
N VAL A 234 0.71 5.90 -15.02
CA VAL A 234 0.18 4.62 -14.57
C VAL A 234 -0.95 4.93 -13.60
N SER A 235 -2.20 4.88 -14.09
CA SER A 235 -3.36 5.03 -13.21
C SER A 235 -3.30 4.02 -12.07
N GLY A 236 -3.55 4.49 -10.86
CA GLY A 236 -3.73 3.63 -9.69
C GLY A 236 -5.04 2.87 -9.83
N THR A 237 -5.00 1.78 -10.59
CA THR A 237 -6.11 0.89 -11.01
C THR A 237 -7.22 1.50 -11.86
#